data_AF-A0A0N4VYF4-F1
#
_entry.id   AF-A0A0N4VYF4-F1
#
_cell.length_a   1.000
_cell.length_b   1.000
_cell.length_c   1.000
_cell.angle_alpha   90.00
_cell.angle_beta   90.00
_cell.angle_gamma   90.00
#
_symmetry.space_group_name_H-M   'P 1'
#
loop_
_entity.id
_entity.type
_entity.pdbx_description
1 polymer ?
#
loop_
_entity_poly.entity_id
_entity_poly.type
_entity_poly.pdbx_seq_one_letter_code
_entity_poly.pdbx_strand_id
1 'polypeptide(L)'
;IDDVDSLCLNFIAAFKEYLADWIAERQKGNRDESSLTHDLNLALRPQIAHLTHESRWPLPYALGNIVRQLKKEIMKIGSPDRNGRLQDVGDVKKWLEDCEEEYFGSAYRAISEYLLVKMRTAPNVITYDWCPLVNKVLLDAVEKDSNAIFTVIDPEMEGKGE
;
A
#
# COMPACT_ATOMS: atom_id res chain seq x y z
N ILE A 1 0.43 -15.46 8.29
CA ILE A 1 0.96 -14.10 8.49
C ILE A 1 0.85 -13.46 7.13
N ASP A 2 -0.05 -12.47 7.00
CA ASP A 2 -0.16 -11.72 5.74
C ASP A 2 1.15 -10.97 5.53
N ASP A 3 1.65 -10.99 4.31
CA ASP A 3 2.81 -10.19 3.96
C ASP A 3 2.49 -8.70 4.01
N VAL A 4 3.54 -7.88 4.05
CA VAL A 4 3.40 -6.44 4.25
C VAL A 4 2.59 -5.78 3.13
N ASP A 5 2.69 -6.26 1.89
CA ASP A 5 1.95 -5.69 0.76
C ASP A 5 0.47 -6.04 0.87
N SER A 6 0.14 -7.29 1.20
CA SER A 6 -1.24 -7.71 1.49
C SER A 6 -1.87 -6.89 2.62
N LEU A 7 -1.13 -6.62 3.70
CA LEU A 7 -1.61 -5.77 4.79
C LEU A 7 -1.89 -4.34 4.32
N CYS A 8 -1.04 -3.78 3.46
CA CYS A 8 -1.23 -2.45 2.91
C CYS A 8 -2.46 -2.37 2.00
N LEU A 9 -2.65 -3.36 1.11
CA LEU A 9 -3.79 -3.44 0.21
C LEU A 9 -5.09 -3.61 0.98
N ASN A 10 -5.12 -4.47 1.99
CA ASN A 10 -6.27 -4.66 2.88
C ASN A 10 -6.62 -3.36 3.61
N PHE A 11 -5.62 -2.61 4.10
CA PHE A 11 -5.86 -1.30 4.70
C PHE A 11 -6.47 -0.31 3.70
N ILE A 12 -5.95 -0.24 2.47
CA ILE A 12 -6.47 0.66 1.43
C ILE A 12 -7.93 0.30 1.11
N ALA A 13 -8.23 -0.99 0.92
CA ALA A 13 -9.58 -1.48 0.64
C ALA A 13 -10.55 -1.15 1.79
N ALA A 14 -10.18 -1.49 3.02
CA ALA A 14 -10.99 -1.18 4.20
C ALA A 14 -11.22 0.33 4.37
N PHE A 15 -10.19 1.15 4.07
CA PHE A 15 -10.33 2.59 4.18
C PHE A 15 -11.21 3.19 3.07
N LYS A 16 -11.24 2.62 1.86
CA LYS A 16 -12.17 3.01 0.80
C LYS A 16 -13.62 2.83 1.25
N GLU A 17 -13.94 1.66 1.81
CA GLU A 17 -15.26 1.35 2.36
C GLU A 17 -15.63 2.29 3.52
N TYR A 18 -14.73 2.42 4.49
CA TYR A 18 -14.91 3.33 5.62
C TYR A 18 -15.19 4.77 5.18
N LEU A 19 -14.42 5.29 4.21
CA LEU A 19 -14.59 6.64 3.72
C LEU A 19 -15.93 6.83 3.00
N ALA A 20 -16.38 5.83 2.22
CA ALA A 20 -17.68 5.87 1.56
C ALA A 20 -18.82 5.94 2.59
N ASP A 21 -18.80 5.07 3.59
CA ASP A 21 -19.79 5.02 4.66
C ASP A 21 -19.79 6.31 5.50
N TRP A 22 -18.61 6.80 5.86
CA TRP A 22 -18.46 8.03 6.64
C TRP A 22 -19.03 9.25 5.91
N ILE A 23 -18.81 9.37 4.59
CA ILE A 23 -19.38 10.44 3.78
C ILE A 23 -20.91 10.33 3.73
N ALA A 24 -21.44 9.12 3.53
CA ALA A 24 -22.89 8.89 3.46
C ALA A 24 -23.58 9.29 4.78
N GLU A 25 -23.01 8.92 5.93
CA GLU A 25 -23.50 9.32 7.24
C GLU A 25 -23.40 10.84 7.48
N ARG A 26 -22.30 11.46 7.04
CA ARG A 26 -22.13 12.91 7.11
C ARG A 26 -23.20 13.67 6.32
N GLN A 27 -23.50 13.21 5.10
CA GLN A 27 -24.50 13.82 4.23
C GLN A 27 -25.91 13.76 4.82
N LYS A 28 -26.29 12.64 5.47
CA LYS A 28 -27.57 12.54 6.20
C LYS A 28 -27.68 13.56 7.33
N GLY A 29 -26.56 13.93 7.94
CA GLY A 29 -26.49 14.88 9.04
C GLY A 29 -26.47 16.36 8.65
N ASN A 30 -26.54 16.72 7.36
CA ASN A 30 -26.44 18.11 6.85
C ASN A 30 -25.27 18.91 7.49
N ARG A 31 -24.11 18.26 7.66
CA ARG A 31 -22.93 18.91 8.26
C ARG A 31 -22.23 19.81 7.24
N ASP A 32 -21.67 20.91 7.75
CA ASP A 32 -20.93 21.89 6.94
C ASP A 32 -19.70 21.26 6.25
N GLU A 33 -19.51 21.56 4.96
CA GLU A 33 -18.38 21.13 4.16
C GLU A 33 -17.05 21.71 4.67
N SER A 34 -17.08 22.92 5.24
CA SER A 34 -15.87 23.59 5.77
C SER A 34 -15.20 22.81 6.91
N SER A 35 -15.97 21.96 7.61
CA SER A 35 -15.51 21.13 8.73
C SER A 35 -15.09 19.71 8.33
N LEU A 36 -15.18 19.36 7.04
CA LEU A 36 -14.93 17.98 6.56
C LEU A 36 -13.54 17.48 6.95
N THR A 37 -12.50 18.26 6.66
CA THR A 37 -11.10 17.91 6.98
C THR A 37 -10.91 17.66 8.47
N HIS A 38 -11.50 18.51 9.31
CA HIS A 38 -11.40 18.40 10.76
C HIS A 38 -12.09 17.13 11.27
N ASP A 39 -13.34 16.94 10.87
CA ASP A 39 -14.16 15.82 11.33
C ASP A 39 -13.60 14.47 10.87
N LEU A 40 -13.11 14.38 9.63
CA LEU A 40 -12.50 13.15 9.10
C LEU A 40 -11.21 12.81 9.86
N ASN A 41 -10.39 13.82 10.18
CA ASN A 41 -9.20 13.61 11.00
C ASN A 41 -9.55 13.13 12.42
N LEU A 42 -10.59 13.68 13.04
CA LEU A 42 -11.06 13.23 14.36
C LEU A 42 -11.57 11.79 14.32
N ALA A 43 -12.31 11.43 13.27
CA ALA A 43 -12.85 10.09 13.10
C ALA A 43 -11.76 9.03 12.83
N LEU A 44 -10.68 9.41 12.12
CA LEU A 44 -9.58 8.50 11.80
C LEU A 44 -8.67 8.16 12.99
N ARG A 45 -8.45 9.11 13.91
CA ARG A 45 -7.57 8.93 15.08
C ARG A 45 -7.85 7.65 15.89
N PRO A 46 -9.09 7.39 16.36
CA PRO A 46 -9.38 6.18 17.13
C PRO A 46 -9.21 4.90 16.31
N GLN A 47 -9.45 4.93 14.99
CA GLN A 47 -9.26 3.76 14.12
C GLN A 47 -7.77 3.36 14.05
N ILE A 48 -6.87 4.34 13.87
CA ILE A 48 -5.42 4.09 13.86
C ILE A 48 -4.91 3.70 15.25
N ALA A 49 -5.43 4.31 16.32
CA ALA A 49 -5.09 3.94 17.69
C ALA A 49 -5.49 2.48 17.98
N HIS A 50 -6.66 2.06 17.50
CA HIS A 50 -7.11 0.67 17.62
C HIS A 50 -6.17 -0.30 16.89
N LEU A 51 -5.81 -0.01 15.62
CA LEU A 51 -4.89 -0.83 14.83
C LEU A 51 -3.50 -0.97 15.47
N THR A 52 -3.07 0.04 16.23
CA THR A 52 -1.75 0.05 16.89
C THR A 52 -1.80 -0.36 18.35
N HIS A 53 -2.98 -0.76 18.87
CA HIS A 53 -3.23 -0.98 20.29
C HIS A 53 -2.67 0.16 21.16
N GLU A 54 -3.10 1.39 20.88
CA GLU A 54 -2.63 2.60 21.57
C GLU A 54 -1.10 2.77 21.48
N SER A 55 -0.54 2.59 20.27
CA SER A 55 0.90 2.64 19.98
C SER A 55 1.75 1.52 20.61
N ARG A 56 1.14 0.50 21.23
CA ARG A 56 1.85 -0.67 21.73
C ARG A 56 2.51 -1.46 20.59
N TRP A 57 1.85 -1.52 19.43
CA TRP A 57 2.34 -2.21 18.25
C TRP A 57 2.41 -1.23 17.07
N PRO A 58 3.61 -0.79 16.67
CA PRO A 58 3.73 0.14 15.57
C PRO A 58 3.30 -0.52 14.25
N LEU A 59 2.75 0.29 13.35
CA LEU A 59 2.45 -0.17 12.00
C LEU A 59 3.77 -0.57 11.31
N PRO A 60 3.75 -1.62 10.47
CA PRO A 60 4.85 -1.88 9.54
C PRO A 60 5.19 -0.63 8.73
N TYR A 61 6.46 -0.44 8.39
CA TYR A 61 6.94 0.80 7.81
C TYR A 61 6.19 1.22 6.54
N ALA A 62 5.90 0.26 5.64
CA ALA A 62 5.13 0.51 4.42
C ALA A 62 3.71 1.01 4.73
N LEU A 63 2.99 0.33 5.62
CA LEU A 63 1.66 0.74 6.05
C LEU A 63 1.69 2.10 6.76
N GLY A 64 2.70 2.35 7.60
CA GLY A 64 2.91 3.65 8.24
C GLY A 64 3.08 4.79 7.22
N ASN A 65 3.77 4.53 6.10
CA ASN A 65 3.89 5.50 5.01
C ASN A 65 2.55 5.77 4.32
N ILE A 66 1.74 4.74 4.07
CA ILE A 66 0.39 4.88 3.49
C ILE A 66 -0.49 5.72 4.42
N VAL A 67 -0.54 5.40 5.72
CA VAL A 67 -1.32 6.17 6.70
C VAL A 67 -0.87 7.63 6.77
N ARG A 68 0.45 7.88 6.72
CA ARG A 68 1.00 9.24 6.70
C ARG A 68 0.62 9.99 5.43
N GLN A 69 0.66 9.33 4.27
CA GLN A 69 0.28 9.94 3.01
C GLN A 69 -1.22 10.22 2.95
N LEU A 70 -2.06 9.28 3.40
CA LEU A 70 -3.51 9.46 3.53
C LEU A 70 -3.85 10.69 4.36
N LYS A 71 -3.22 10.85 5.53
CA LYS A 71 -3.41 12.06 6.36
C LYS A 71 -3.05 13.34 5.62
N LYS A 72 -2.00 13.33 4.79
CA LYS A 72 -1.63 14.48 3.95
C LYS A 72 -2.68 14.77 2.90
N GLU A 73 -3.20 13.75 2.20
CA GLU A 73 -4.26 13.95 1.21
C GLU A 73 -5.53 14.52 1.87
N ILE A 74 -5.91 14.04 3.06
CA ILE A 74 -7.03 14.61 3.81
C ILE A 74 -6.77 16.09 4.16
N MET A 75 -5.57 16.44 4.61
CA MET A 75 -5.23 17.85 4.94
C MET A 75 -5.26 18.79 3.74
N LYS A 76 -5.16 18.27 2.51
CA LYS A 76 -5.25 19.09 1.29
C LYS A 76 -6.67 19.48 0.93
N ILE A 77 -7.70 18.85 1.50
CA ILE A 77 -9.09 19.21 1.25
C ILE A 77 -9.32 20.68 1.62
N GLY A 78 -9.93 21.45 0.71
CA GLY A 78 -10.13 22.89 0.84
C GLY A 78 -8.89 23.73 0.48
N SER A 79 -7.78 23.10 0.07
CA SER A 79 -6.59 23.80 -0.44
C SER A 79 -6.55 23.75 -1.97
N PRO A 80 -6.11 24.82 -2.64
CA PRO A 80 -5.97 24.83 -4.09
C PRO A 80 -4.88 23.86 -4.57
N ASP A 81 -5.16 23.13 -5.63
CA ASP A 81 -4.19 22.32 -6.36
C ASP A 81 -3.29 23.20 -7.27
N ARG A 82 -2.44 22.57 -8.10
CA ARG A 82 -1.54 23.26 -9.03
C ARG A 82 -2.28 24.13 -10.07
N ASN A 83 -3.53 23.82 -10.34
CA ASN A 83 -4.38 24.52 -11.30
C ASN A 83 -5.33 25.52 -10.60
N GLY A 84 -5.21 25.68 -9.27
CA GLY A 84 -6.06 26.56 -8.47
C GLY A 84 -7.43 25.99 -8.13
N ARG A 85 -7.72 24.71 -8.46
CA ARG A 85 -8.98 24.05 -8.08
C ARG A 85 -8.89 23.65 -6.61
N LEU A 86 -9.91 23.98 -5.83
CA LEU A 86 -10.02 23.49 -4.45
C LEU A 86 -10.18 21.97 -4.47
N GLN A 87 -9.29 21.29 -3.74
CA GLN A 87 -9.37 19.84 -3.58
C GLN A 87 -10.53 19.47 -2.66
N ASP A 88 -11.19 18.36 -2.98
CA ASP A 88 -12.33 17.83 -2.23
C ASP A 88 -12.10 16.37 -1.82
N VAL A 89 -13.12 15.74 -1.23
CA VAL A 89 -13.02 14.34 -0.79
C VAL A 89 -12.90 13.36 -1.97
N GLY A 90 -13.35 13.74 -3.16
CA GLY A 90 -13.17 12.98 -4.39
C GLY A 90 -11.70 12.82 -4.76
N ASP A 91 -10.86 13.81 -4.46
CA ASP A 91 -9.42 13.70 -4.65
C ASP A 91 -8.78 12.65 -3.75
N VAL A 92 -9.25 12.52 -2.51
CA VAL A 92 -8.80 11.46 -1.59
C VAL A 92 -9.26 10.08 -2.08
N LYS A 93 -10.50 9.97 -2.57
CA LYS A 93 -11.00 8.71 -3.16
C LYS A 93 -10.18 8.29 -4.36
N LYS A 94 -9.92 9.22 -5.27
CA LYS A 94 -9.08 8.98 -6.44
C LYS A 94 -7.68 8.54 -6.05
N TRP A 95 -7.04 9.22 -5.09
CA TRP A 95 -5.75 8.80 -4.58
C TRP A 95 -5.77 7.35 -4.05
N LEU A 96 -6.80 6.96 -3.30
CA LEU A 96 -6.97 5.58 -2.83
C LEU A 96 -7.16 4.58 -3.99
N GLU A 97 -7.90 4.96 -5.03
CA GLU A 97 -8.09 4.16 -6.25
C GLU A 97 -6.76 3.92 -6.97
N ASP A 98 -5.95 4.96 -7.11
CA ASP A 98 -4.66 4.93 -7.81
C ASP A 98 -3.55 4.23 -7.00
N CYS A 99 -3.63 4.24 -5.65
CA CYS A 99 -2.59 3.71 -4.76
C CYS A 99 -2.14 2.27 -5.07
N GLU A 100 -3.09 1.39 -5.36
CA GLU A 100 -2.80 -0.02 -5.61
C GLU A 100 -1.92 -0.20 -6.85
N GLU A 101 -2.33 0.42 -7.96
CA GLU A 101 -1.61 0.31 -9.22
C GLU A 101 -0.29 1.11 -9.22
N GLU A 102 -0.26 2.28 -8.58
CA GLU A 102 0.95 3.10 -8.55
C GLU A 102 2.03 2.50 -7.63
N TYR A 103 1.67 2.14 -6.40
CA TYR A 103 2.66 1.74 -5.39
C TYR A 103 2.98 0.25 -5.39
N PHE A 104 2.10 -0.60 -5.91
CA PHE A 104 2.31 -2.05 -5.94
C PHE A 104 2.44 -2.56 -7.37
N GLY A 105 1.44 -2.33 -8.22
CA GLY A 105 1.42 -2.88 -9.59
C GLY A 105 2.59 -2.38 -10.46
N SER A 106 2.70 -1.06 -10.62
CA SER A 106 3.73 -0.42 -11.44
C SER A 106 5.13 -0.58 -10.84
N ALA A 107 5.25 -0.47 -9.52
CA ALA A 107 6.51 -0.72 -8.81
C ALA A 107 7.00 -2.15 -9.03
N TYR A 108 6.12 -3.15 -8.90
CA TYR A 108 6.43 -4.54 -9.17
C TYR A 108 6.91 -4.75 -10.60
N ARG A 109 6.18 -4.24 -11.61
CA ARG A 109 6.56 -4.38 -13.02
C ARG A 109 7.95 -3.81 -13.27
N ALA A 110 8.24 -2.61 -12.77
CA ALA A 110 9.54 -1.97 -12.92
C ALA A 110 10.67 -2.77 -12.25
N ILE A 111 10.43 -3.30 -11.05
CA ILE A 111 11.40 -4.16 -10.34
C ILE A 111 11.65 -5.46 -11.12
N SER A 112 10.59 -6.13 -11.55
CA SER A 112 10.67 -7.38 -12.32
C SER A 112 11.45 -7.18 -13.62
N GLU A 113 11.08 -6.19 -14.44
CA GLU A 113 11.77 -5.88 -15.70
C GLU A 113 13.26 -5.62 -15.50
N TYR A 114 13.61 -4.83 -14.48
CA TYR A 114 15.00 -4.55 -14.15
C TYR A 114 15.78 -5.82 -13.76
N LEU A 115 15.20 -6.64 -12.87
CA LEU A 115 15.85 -7.85 -12.37
C LEU A 115 16.00 -8.91 -13.45
N LEU A 116 15.00 -9.07 -14.32
CA LEU A 116 15.07 -9.99 -15.46
C LEU A 116 16.23 -9.67 -16.40
N VAL A 117 16.47 -8.38 -16.68
CA VAL A 117 17.64 -7.95 -17.47
C VAL A 117 18.94 -8.33 -16.76
N LYS A 118 19.01 -8.18 -15.44
CA LYS A 118 20.19 -8.54 -14.65
C LYS A 118 20.45 -10.04 -14.62
N MET A 119 19.41 -10.86 -14.47
CA MET A 119 19.51 -12.32 -14.45
C MET A 119 20.10 -12.89 -15.74
N ARG A 120 19.88 -12.24 -16.89
CA ARG A 120 20.52 -12.63 -18.17
C ARG A 120 22.05 -12.53 -18.14
N THR A 121 22.59 -11.58 -17.36
CA THR A 121 24.04 -11.36 -17.23
C THR A 121 24.64 -12.09 -16.03
N ALA A 122 23.82 -12.43 -15.04
CA ALA A 122 24.21 -13.13 -13.82
C ALA A 122 23.15 -14.21 -13.51
N PRO A 123 23.26 -15.41 -14.12
CA PRO A 123 22.21 -16.41 -14.07
C PRO A 123 22.07 -17.10 -12.71
N ASN A 124 23.11 -17.10 -11.88
CA ASN A 124 23.04 -17.68 -10.54
C ASN A 124 22.41 -16.68 -9.57
N VAL A 125 21.17 -16.94 -9.16
CA VAL A 125 20.37 -16.09 -8.27
C VAL A 125 20.22 -16.81 -6.94
N ILE A 126 20.59 -16.12 -5.86
CA ILE A 126 20.46 -16.63 -4.49
C ILE A 126 19.39 -15.81 -3.79
N THR A 127 18.43 -16.48 -3.16
CA THR A 127 17.42 -15.86 -2.29
C THR A 127 17.54 -16.41 -0.88
N TYR A 128 17.07 -15.65 0.09
CA TYR A 128 17.09 -16.02 1.50
C TYR A 128 15.71 -15.81 2.10
N ASP A 129 15.17 -16.85 2.74
CA ASP A 129 13.81 -16.89 3.29
C ASP A 129 12.73 -16.54 2.22
N TRP A 130 11.48 -16.45 2.65
CA TRP A 130 10.37 -16.14 1.79
C TRP A 130 10.05 -14.65 1.74
N CYS A 131 10.05 -14.09 0.52
CA CYS A 131 9.58 -12.74 0.24
C CYS A 131 8.63 -12.79 -0.96
N PRO A 132 7.36 -12.36 -0.82
CA PRO A 132 6.37 -12.46 -1.90
C PRO A 132 6.79 -11.72 -3.17
N LEU A 133 7.39 -10.53 -3.02
CA LEU A 133 7.91 -9.75 -4.15
C LEU A 133 8.99 -10.52 -4.90
N VAL A 134 9.97 -11.08 -4.18
CA VAL A 134 11.05 -11.85 -4.78
C VAL A 134 10.50 -13.09 -5.46
N ASN A 135 9.63 -13.85 -4.79
CA ASN A 135 9.00 -15.04 -5.34
C ASN A 135 8.25 -14.73 -6.66
N LYS A 136 7.50 -13.62 -6.69
CA LYS A 136 6.79 -13.17 -7.88
C LYS A 136 7.74 -12.79 -9.02
N VAL A 137 8.94 -12.26 -8.72
CA VAL A 137 9.98 -12.00 -9.74
C VAL A 137 10.62 -13.30 -10.25
N LEU A 138 10.83 -14.30 -9.37
CA LEU A 138 11.35 -15.60 -9.78
C LEU A 138 10.36 -16.32 -10.71
N LEU A 139 9.07 -16.28 -10.40
CA LEU A 139 8.01 -16.81 -11.26
C LEU A 139 7.99 -16.11 -12.63
N ASP A 140 8.05 -14.77 -12.65
CA ASP A 140 8.16 -13.98 -13.88
C ASP A 140 9.39 -14.39 -14.72
N ALA A 141 10.50 -14.74 -14.08
CA ALA A 141 11.71 -15.19 -14.74
C ALA A 141 11.54 -16.56 -15.38
N VAL A 142 10.86 -17.49 -14.70
CA VAL A 142 10.51 -18.80 -15.24
C VAL A 142 9.56 -18.66 -16.43
N GLU A 143 8.51 -17.85 -16.30
CA GLU A 143 7.53 -17.62 -17.38
C GLU A 143 8.14 -16.99 -18.64
N LYS A 144 9.21 -16.21 -18.49
CA LYS A 144 9.92 -15.54 -19.59
C LYS A 144 11.14 -16.31 -20.08
N ASP A 145 11.21 -17.63 -19.82
CA ASP A 145 12.28 -18.53 -20.23
C ASP A 145 13.69 -18.00 -19.86
N SER A 146 13.83 -17.49 -18.65
CA SER A 146 15.14 -17.16 -18.11
C SER A 146 15.94 -18.43 -17.84
N ASN A 147 17.19 -18.48 -18.31
CA ASN A 147 18.15 -19.55 -17.97
C ASN A 147 18.77 -19.37 -16.56
N ALA A 148 18.08 -18.66 -15.67
CA ALA A 148 18.55 -18.42 -14.31
C ALA A 148 18.46 -19.70 -13.47
N ILE A 149 19.46 -19.91 -12.63
CA ILE A 149 19.53 -20.99 -11.65
C ILE A 149 19.24 -20.37 -10.29
N PHE A 150 18.18 -20.83 -9.64
CA PHE A 150 17.74 -20.33 -8.34
C PHE A 150 18.28 -21.21 -7.22
N THR A 151 18.88 -20.59 -6.21
CA THR A 151 19.28 -21.24 -4.95
C THR A 151 18.55 -20.53 -3.82
N VAL A 152 17.71 -21.26 -3.09
CA VAL A 152 17.00 -20.73 -1.92
C VAL A 152 17.73 -21.16 -0.66
N ILE A 153 17.99 -20.21 0.24
CA ILE A 153 18.56 -20.44 1.56
C ILE A 153 17.47 -20.20 2.59
N ASP A 154 17.14 -21.21 3.39
CA ASP A 154 16.14 -21.11 4.45
C ASP A 154 16.82 -21.14 5.83
N PRO A 155 16.43 -20.27 6.79
CA PRO A 155 16.86 -20.37 8.18
C PRO A 155 16.41 -21.65 8.92
N GLU A 156 15.28 -22.26 8.51
CA GLU A 156 14.70 -23.44 9.16
C GLU A 156 14.65 -24.64 8.19
N MET A 157 14.80 -25.86 8.72
CA MET A 157 14.50 -27.07 7.94
C MET A 157 12.98 -27.09 7.69
N GLU A 158 12.54 -27.22 6.44
CA GLU A 158 11.12 -27.09 6.05
C GLU A 158 10.52 -25.69 6.30
N GLY A 159 11.35 -24.65 6.22
CA GLY A 159 10.91 -23.27 6.36
C GLY A 159 10.11 -22.77 5.16
N LYS A 160 9.73 -21.49 5.21
CA LYS A 160 8.82 -20.88 4.23
C LYS A 160 9.40 -20.73 2.82
N GLY A 161 10.69 -20.93 2.67
CA GLY A 161 11.43 -20.86 1.41
C GLY A 161 11.36 -22.14 0.56
N GLU A 162 10.75 -23.23 1.05
CA GLU A 162 10.46 -24.43 0.24
C GLU A 162 9.40 -24.22 -0.85
#